data_AF-A0A8J4Q148-F1
#
_entry.id   AF-A0A8J4Q148-F1
#
_cell.length_a   1.000
_cell.length_b   1.000
_cell.length_c   1.000
_cell.angle_alpha   90.00
_cell.angle_beta   90.00
_cell.angle_gamma   90.00
#
_symmetry.space_group_name_H-M   'P 1'
#
loop_
_entity.id
_entity.type
_entity.pdbx_description
1 polymer ?
#
loop_
_entity_poly.entity_id
_entity_poly.type
_entity_poly.pdbx_seq_one_letter_code
_entity_poly.pdbx_strand_id
1 'polypeptide(L)'
;MTDLFYLIWRNSFIQRIIRNINCRDLVISVNTQYLNDNHRYLSLFTNQEKMNNNISIRFDEDSFQNFINNQYKSIVNELDFCGEKYLLSESIDFNQIHDGVTSLSFRVKEGLTCIGKLPSSLTYLSIFDYDQTPSPVVHDVLSNLPSNLKTLVINNYYWFSSDYVLPETLTELDIKSTYDILQRFLVTSNKVLQNCKLVVRTMEALQWLHQNKWINNIVFDDVDTLALTENQIPSHVTSITIYKGTIKNMSVLPAMLESLSCSFGTAFTHLRHLKILHIAYYPIILRPNVLPPSLQEMNITYVASLLPDALPPHLTTLFLNRYNQPLCVGVLPNSLTELYLEGFNQPLNGFVLPNSLKVLYMQSFNQRILPQDSLPASLVELSIQSFRGTFEPSCQPLDNLQVLNIGSLDASLATLLKNVKRVKISANSITDATDGTCLYNTSIESLHLVSLTNQSTLYPKSFPPTTKYLTLTNVDIQSASVIPDTCVYLKSSQKIDPTFIPKSVNYRSIG
;
A
#
# COMPACT_ATOMS: atom_id res chain seq x y z
N MET A 1 3.27 14.39 -1.19
CA MET A 1 3.51 14.55 -2.64
C MET A 1 4.46 13.43 -3.02
N THR A 2 4.02 12.51 -3.86
CA THR A 2 4.88 11.44 -4.38
C THR A 2 5.84 12.06 -5.38
N ASP A 3 7.15 12.02 -5.11
CA ASP A 3 8.22 12.55 -5.95
C ASP A 3 8.36 11.69 -7.23
N LEU A 4 7.36 11.74 -8.10
CA LEU A 4 7.36 11.14 -9.42
C LEU A 4 7.71 12.23 -10.45
N PHE A 5 8.88 12.14 -11.05
CA PHE A 5 9.27 13.03 -12.15
C PHE A 5 9.07 12.33 -13.49
N TYR A 6 8.26 12.94 -14.36
CA TYR A 6 8.04 12.49 -15.73
C TYR A 6 8.85 13.36 -16.69
N LEU A 7 9.80 12.76 -17.41
CA LEU A 7 10.58 13.44 -18.44
C LEU A 7 10.25 12.86 -19.81
N ILE A 8 9.85 13.71 -20.75
CA ILE A 8 9.73 13.34 -22.17
C ILE A 8 11.01 13.77 -22.86
N TRP A 9 11.80 12.79 -23.34
CA TRP A 9 13.07 13.07 -23.98
C TRP A 9 12.89 13.67 -25.37
N ARG A 10 13.00 15.01 -25.46
CA ARG A 10 12.91 15.75 -26.75
C ARG A 10 14.14 16.57 -27.12
N ASN A 11 15.10 16.81 -26.22
CA ASN A 11 16.31 17.59 -26.52
C ASN A 11 17.44 17.44 -25.47
N SER A 12 18.62 17.96 -25.80
CA SER A 12 19.84 18.07 -25.01
C SER A 12 19.73 18.76 -23.64
N PHE A 13 18.66 19.51 -23.40
CA PHE A 13 18.40 20.19 -22.12
C PHE A 13 18.18 19.23 -20.93
N ILE A 14 17.75 18.00 -21.20
CA ILE A 14 17.42 17.01 -20.16
C ILE A 14 18.65 16.54 -19.38
N GLN A 15 19.84 16.61 -19.99
CA GLN A 15 21.11 16.28 -19.33
C GLN A 15 21.34 17.08 -18.04
N ARG A 16 20.94 18.35 -18.05
CA ARG A 16 21.15 19.30 -16.95
C ARG A 16 20.09 19.14 -15.86
N ILE A 17 18.92 18.63 -16.23
CA ILE A 17 17.78 18.38 -15.35
C ILE A 17 17.99 17.08 -14.57
N ILE A 18 18.32 15.97 -15.25
CA ILE A 18 18.53 14.66 -14.60
C ILE A 18 19.63 14.71 -13.53
N ARG A 19 20.73 15.45 -13.78
CA ARG A 19 21.83 15.60 -12.81
C ARG A 19 21.42 16.25 -11.48
N ASN A 20 20.32 17.01 -11.46
CA ASN A 20 19.90 17.80 -10.30
C ASN A 20 18.57 17.30 -9.71
N ILE A 21 17.95 16.26 -10.28
CA ILE A 21 16.72 15.67 -9.74
C ILE A 21 17.09 14.69 -8.62
N ASN A 22 16.65 14.99 -7.41
CA ASN A 22 16.64 14.07 -6.29
C ASN A 22 15.20 13.60 -6.08
N CYS A 23 14.78 12.54 -6.78
CA CYS A 23 13.43 11.98 -6.68
C CYS A 23 13.49 10.47 -6.44
N ARG A 24 12.56 9.93 -5.67
CA ARG A 24 12.55 8.49 -5.35
C ARG A 24 12.28 7.63 -6.60
N ASP A 25 11.38 8.07 -7.46
CA ASP A 25 10.98 7.36 -8.67
C ASP A 25 11.12 8.29 -9.89
N LEU A 26 11.93 7.88 -10.87
CA LEU A 26 12.21 8.66 -12.08
C LEU A 26 11.69 7.90 -13.31
N VAL A 27 10.69 8.47 -14.00
CA VAL A 27 10.14 7.90 -15.23
C VAL A 27 10.65 8.71 -16.42
N ILE A 28 11.34 8.03 -17.34
CA ILE A 28 11.90 8.63 -18.55
C ILE A 28 11.20 8.02 -19.76
N SER A 29 10.41 8.83 -20.46
CA SER A 29 9.85 8.48 -21.77
C SER A 29 10.85 8.88 -22.84
N VAL A 30 11.35 7.92 -23.61
CA VAL A 30 12.37 8.14 -24.64
C VAL A 30 11.72 8.07 -26.02
N ASN A 31 11.78 9.20 -26.74
CA ASN A 31 11.48 9.21 -28.16
C ASN A 31 12.75 8.85 -28.96
N THR A 32 12.64 7.81 -29.77
CA THR A 32 13.75 7.15 -30.44
C THR A 32 14.32 7.90 -31.63
N GLN A 33 13.58 8.88 -32.18
CA GLN A 33 14.08 9.75 -33.24
C GLN A 33 15.33 10.54 -32.80
N TYR A 34 15.57 10.63 -31.49
CA TYR A 34 16.74 11.27 -30.89
C TYR A 34 17.81 10.29 -30.37
N LEU A 35 17.57 8.97 -30.44
CA LEU A 35 18.54 7.94 -30.00
C LEU A 35 19.63 7.68 -31.05
N ASN A 36 19.30 7.76 -32.34
CA ASN A 36 20.24 7.48 -33.44
C ASN A 36 21.42 8.45 -33.50
N ASP A 37 21.28 9.66 -32.94
CA ASP A 37 22.28 10.71 -33.17
C ASP A 37 23.40 10.78 -32.14
N ASN A 38 23.37 10.09 -30.99
CA ASN A 38 24.45 10.34 -30.02
C ASN A 38 24.76 9.26 -28.97
N HIS A 39 25.97 8.68 -29.09
CA HIS A 39 26.73 8.04 -28.00
C HIS A 39 26.96 8.96 -26.76
N ARG A 40 26.79 10.29 -26.90
CA ARG A 40 27.07 11.29 -25.85
C ARG A 40 25.97 11.47 -24.78
N TYR A 41 24.78 10.91 -24.97
CA TYR A 41 23.62 11.24 -24.15
C TYR A 41 23.19 10.10 -23.21
N LEU A 42 23.60 8.86 -23.48
CA LEU A 42 23.41 7.72 -22.59
C LEU A 42 24.50 7.62 -21.50
N SER A 43 25.58 8.38 -21.62
CA SER A 43 26.60 8.60 -20.57
C SER A 43 26.10 9.39 -19.36
N LEU A 44 24.81 9.76 -19.34
CA LEU A 44 24.13 10.36 -18.18
C LEU A 44 24.06 9.40 -16.99
N PHE A 45 24.04 8.08 -17.24
CA PHE A 45 23.87 7.07 -16.20
C PHE A 45 25.19 6.48 -15.68
N THR A 46 26.31 6.59 -16.40
CA THR A 46 27.58 5.94 -16.00
C THR A 46 28.25 6.49 -14.76
N ASN A 47 28.02 7.76 -14.42
CA ASN A 47 28.80 8.46 -13.39
C ASN A 47 28.05 8.66 -12.07
N GLN A 48 26.95 7.94 -11.82
CA GLN A 48 26.11 8.17 -10.65
C GLN A 48 25.93 6.91 -9.78
N GLU A 49 26.99 6.53 -9.06
CA GLU A 49 26.96 5.54 -7.96
C GLU A 49 26.07 5.95 -6.76
N LYS A 50 25.29 7.04 -6.85
CA LYS A 50 24.60 7.67 -5.71
C LYS A 50 23.09 7.88 -5.86
N MET A 51 22.46 7.43 -6.95
CA MET A 51 21.00 7.54 -7.09
C MET A 51 20.35 6.30 -6.46
N ASN A 52 19.68 6.45 -5.32
CA ASN A 52 18.83 5.42 -4.69
C ASN A 52 17.44 5.36 -5.37
N ASN A 53 17.36 5.68 -6.66
CA ASN A 53 16.10 5.96 -7.33
C ASN A 53 15.68 4.74 -8.15
N ASN A 54 14.39 4.41 -8.14
CA ASN A 54 13.85 3.48 -9.13
C ASN A 54 13.80 4.20 -10.47
N ILE A 55 14.53 3.70 -11.47
CA ILE A 55 14.52 4.26 -12.82
C ILE A 55 13.66 3.38 -13.72
N SER A 56 12.64 4.00 -14.29
CA SER A 56 11.74 3.37 -15.27
C SER A 56 11.92 4.03 -16.63
N ILE A 57 12.24 3.23 -17.65
CA ILE A 57 12.43 3.73 -19.01
C ILE A 57 11.31 3.18 -19.88
N ARG A 58 10.53 4.11 -20.47
CA ARG A 58 9.50 3.81 -21.46
C ARG A 58 9.98 4.20 -22.84
N PHE A 59 9.88 3.28 -23.79
CA PHE A 59 10.26 3.51 -25.19
C PHE A 59 9.02 3.74 -26.04
N ASP A 60 9.01 4.85 -26.78
CA ASP A 60 7.87 5.26 -27.58
C ASP A 60 7.89 4.68 -29.02
N GLU A 61 9.07 4.30 -29.57
CA GLU A 61 9.22 3.64 -30.89
C GLU A 61 10.46 2.69 -30.94
N ASP A 62 10.84 2.18 -32.13
CA ASP A 62 11.93 1.22 -32.39
C ASP A 62 13.31 1.66 -31.88
N SER A 63 13.79 1.05 -30.78
CA SER A 63 15.18 1.23 -30.28
C SER A 63 15.69 0.14 -29.34
N PHE A 64 15.01 -1.01 -29.28
CA PHE A 64 15.40 -2.11 -28.39
C PHE A 64 16.89 -2.47 -28.53
N GLN A 65 17.37 -2.67 -29.76
CA GLN A 65 18.76 -3.05 -30.04
C GLN A 65 19.78 -1.92 -29.78
N ASN A 66 19.40 -0.65 -30.00
CA ASN A 66 20.31 0.49 -29.79
C ASN A 66 20.53 0.79 -28.30
N PHE A 67 19.52 0.58 -27.46
CA PHE A 67 19.65 0.78 -26.02
C PHE A 67 20.47 -0.34 -25.37
N ILE A 68 20.15 -1.58 -25.73
CA ILE A 68 20.62 -2.77 -25.02
C ILE A 68 22.09 -3.14 -25.33
N ASN A 69 22.62 -2.75 -26.50
CA ASN A 69 24.03 -2.90 -26.86
C ASN A 69 24.99 -1.99 -26.06
N ASN A 70 24.48 -1.05 -25.26
CA ASN A 70 25.31 -0.10 -24.52
C ASN A 70 25.53 -0.53 -23.05
N GLN A 71 26.73 -0.32 -22.50
CA GLN A 71 27.22 -0.82 -21.19
C GLN A 71 26.51 -0.26 -19.93
N TYR A 72 25.36 0.39 -20.02
CA TYR A 72 24.74 1.17 -18.92
C TYR A 72 23.70 0.37 -18.10
N LYS A 73 24.02 -0.90 -17.91
CA LYS A 73 23.13 -2.00 -17.53
C LYS A 73 22.66 -1.99 -16.06
N SER A 74 23.40 -1.35 -15.14
CA SER A 74 23.26 -1.61 -13.70
C SER A 74 22.26 -0.74 -12.92
N ILE A 75 21.65 0.29 -13.52
CA ILE A 75 20.86 1.31 -12.77
C ILE A 75 19.37 1.32 -13.15
N VAL A 76 18.96 0.57 -14.18
CA VAL A 76 17.56 0.57 -14.65
C VAL A 76 16.80 -0.59 -14.01
N ASN A 77 15.67 -0.31 -13.36
CA ASN A 77 14.84 -1.30 -12.68
C ASN A 77 13.64 -1.73 -13.52
N GLU A 78 13.08 -0.81 -14.31
CA GLU A 78 11.89 -1.07 -15.11
C GLU A 78 12.11 -0.70 -16.58
N LEU A 79 11.77 -1.63 -17.47
CA LEU A 79 11.81 -1.45 -18.92
C LEU A 79 10.41 -1.66 -19.50
N ASP A 80 9.88 -0.64 -20.18
CA ASP A 80 8.57 -0.66 -20.82
C ASP A 80 8.69 -0.35 -22.33
N PHE A 81 8.45 -1.36 -23.15
CA PHE A 81 8.53 -1.32 -24.62
C PHE A 81 7.14 -1.35 -25.28
N CYS A 82 6.11 -0.76 -24.65
CA CYS A 82 4.72 -0.82 -25.12
C CYS A 82 4.27 0.33 -26.05
N GLY A 83 5.17 1.06 -26.70
CA GLY A 83 4.83 2.17 -27.62
C GLY A 83 3.89 1.76 -28.77
N GLU A 84 3.00 2.68 -29.18
CA GLU A 84 1.98 2.43 -30.21
C GLU A 84 2.47 2.57 -31.66
N LYS A 85 3.69 3.09 -31.87
CA LYS A 85 4.24 3.38 -33.20
C LYS A 85 5.54 2.64 -33.45
N TYR A 86 5.47 1.70 -34.40
CA TYR A 86 6.56 0.88 -34.94
C TYR A 86 7.13 -0.19 -34.00
N LEU A 87 7.55 -1.29 -34.63
CA LEU A 87 7.53 -2.64 -34.08
C LEU A 87 8.93 -3.18 -33.96
N LEU A 88 9.23 -3.72 -32.77
CA LEU A 88 10.49 -4.36 -32.41
C LEU A 88 11.17 -5.08 -33.60
N SER A 89 12.48 -4.84 -33.74
CA SER A 89 13.37 -5.54 -34.69
C SER A 89 13.11 -7.04 -34.72
N GLU A 90 13.36 -7.70 -35.87
CA GLU A 90 13.14 -9.14 -36.12
C GLU A 90 13.64 -10.09 -35.01
N SER A 91 14.54 -9.64 -34.11
CA SER A 91 14.91 -10.36 -32.89
C SER A 91 15.07 -9.49 -31.63
N ILE A 92 14.80 -10.09 -30.47
CA ILE A 92 15.07 -9.60 -29.10
C ILE A 92 16.10 -10.52 -28.44
N ASP A 93 17.24 -9.99 -28.01
CA ASP A 93 18.23 -10.75 -27.22
C ASP A 93 18.14 -10.40 -25.72
N PHE A 94 17.48 -11.26 -24.95
CA PHE A 94 17.32 -11.10 -23.52
C PHE A 94 18.63 -11.18 -22.74
N ASN A 95 19.67 -11.85 -23.27
CA ASN A 95 20.98 -11.92 -22.59
C ASN A 95 21.63 -10.55 -22.46
N GLN A 96 21.20 -9.60 -23.27
CA GLN A 96 21.75 -8.26 -23.22
C GLN A 96 21.04 -7.39 -22.16
N ILE A 97 19.88 -7.81 -21.64
CA ILE A 97 19.20 -7.17 -20.50
C ILE A 97 19.95 -7.53 -19.21
N HIS A 98 20.15 -6.54 -18.34
CA HIS A 98 20.85 -6.76 -17.07
C HIS A 98 19.99 -7.49 -16.04
N ASP A 99 20.63 -8.33 -15.22
CA ASP A 99 20.00 -8.98 -14.05
C ASP A 99 19.58 -8.00 -12.93
N GLY A 100 19.69 -6.69 -13.10
CA GLY A 100 19.14 -5.68 -12.18
C GLY A 100 17.71 -5.27 -12.50
N VAL A 101 17.21 -5.63 -13.69
CA VAL A 101 15.87 -5.27 -14.15
C VAL A 101 14.82 -6.14 -13.46
N THR A 102 13.97 -5.52 -12.66
CA THR A 102 12.92 -6.19 -11.87
C THR A 102 11.55 -6.17 -12.55
N SER A 103 11.35 -5.31 -13.55
CA SER A 103 10.11 -5.19 -14.33
C SER A 103 10.38 -5.07 -15.83
N LEU A 104 9.71 -5.90 -16.63
CA LEU A 104 9.83 -5.90 -18.08
C LEU A 104 8.45 -5.97 -18.74
N SER A 105 8.16 -5.02 -19.63
CA SER A 105 6.95 -5.00 -20.46
C SER A 105 7.32 -4.85 -21.92
N PHE A 106 6.75 -5.67 -22.82
CA PHE A 106 7.00 -5.52 -24.26
C PHE A 106 5.83 -6.00 -25.11
N ARG A 107 5.78 -5.50 -26.35
CA ARG A 107 4.85 -5.96 -27.38
C ARG A 107 5.48 -7.04 -28.27
N VAL A 108 4.67 -7.93 -28.82
CA VAL A 108 5.09 -8.96 -29.76
C VAL A 108 4.44 -8.69 -31.12
N LYS A 109 5.22 -8.85 -32.19
CA LYS A 109 4.78 -8.82 -33.59
C LYS A 109 5.08 -10.15 -34.26
N GLU A 110 4.32 -10.51 -35.28
CA GLU A 110 4.65 -11.49 -36.30
C GLU A 110 6.09 -11.33 -36.81
N GLY A 111 6.82 -12.44 -36.81
CA GLY A 111 8.22 -12.51 -37.24
C GLY A 111 9.25 -12.13 -36.18
N LEU A 112 8.83 -11.64 -35.01
CA LEU A 112 9.73 -11.43 -33.88
C LEU A 112 10.32 -12.78 -33.42
N THR A 113 11.59 -12.80 -33.05
CA THR A 113 12.27 -13.95 -32.45
C THR A 113 12.94 -13.55 -31.14
N CYS A 114 13.09 -14.47 -30.20
CA CYS A 114 13.78 -14.21 -28.94
C CYS A 114 15.06 -15.05 -28.82
N ILE A 115 16.11 -14.44 -28.28
CA ILE A 115 17.41 -15.07 -28.04
C ILE A 115 17.70 -14.94 -26.54
N GLY A 116 18.18 -16.03 -25.93
CA GLY A 116 18.62 -16.01 -24.54
C GLY A 116 17.51 -16.19 -23.51
N LYS A 117 17.87 -16.00 -22.24
CA LYS A 117 16.98 -16.17 -21.10
C LYS A 117 16.56 -14.83 -20.52
N LEU A 118 15.33 -14.78 -20.01
CA LEU A 118 14.85 -13.65 -19.23
C LEU A 118 15.76 -13.39 -18.01
N PRO A 119 15.93 -12.12 -17.58
CA PRO A 119 16.67 -11.79 -16.37
C PRO A 119 16.13 -12.50 -15.13
N SER A 120 17.04 -13.00 -14.30
CA SER A 120 16.71 -13.83 -13.14
C SER A 120 16.05 -13.06 -11.98
N SER A 121 16.24 -11.74 -11.94
CA SER A 121 15.68 -10.83 -10.93
C SER A 121 14.28 -10.32 -11.26
N LEU A 122 13.72 -10.67 -12.42
CA LEU A 122 12.39 -10.22 -12.80
C LEU A 122 11.35 -10.67 -11.78
N THR A 123 10.60 -9.68 -11.28
CA THR A 123 9.43 -9.88 -10.42
C THR A 123 8.13 -9.55 -11.13
N TYR A 124 8.19 -8.75 -12.21
CA TYR A 124 7.06 -8.37 -13.05
C TYR A 124 7.39 -8.60 -14.52
N LEU A 125 6.50 -9.26 -15.25
CA LEU A 125 6.62 -9.48 -16.69
C LEU A 125 5.27 -9.21 -17.37
N SER A 126 5.27 -8.38 -18.42
CA SER A 126 4.08 -8.11 -19.22
C SER A 126 4.35 -8.30 -20.71
N ILE A 127 3.53 -9.12 -21.36
CA ILE A 127 3.66 -9.47 -22.78
C ILE A 127 2.37 -9.08 -23.51
N PHE A 128 2.49 -8.26 -24.54
CA PHE A 128 1.38 -7.75 -25.34
C PHE A 128 1.50 -8.20 -26.80
N ASP A 129 0.76 -9.23 -27.19
CA ASP A 129 0.67 -9.68 -28.58
C ASP A 129 -0.46 -8.93 -29.30
N TYR A 130 -0.12 -8.19 -30.36
CA TYR A 130 -1.07 -7.37 -31.11
C TYR A 130 -1.55 -8.04 -32.38
N ASP A 131 -0.85 -9.07 -32.86
CA ASP A 131 -1.12 -9.66 -34.16
C ASP A 131 -2.15 -10.77 -34.08
N GLN A 132 -2.87 -10.94 -35.20
CA GLN A 132 -3.87 -11.98 -35.40
C GLN A 132 -3.25 -13.35 -35.74
N THR A 133 -2.00 -13.60 -35.36
CA THR A 133 -1.27 -14.83 -35.67
C THR A 133 -0.48 -15.32 -34.44
N PRO A 134 -0.41 -16.65 -34.19
CA PRO A 134 0.35 -17.17 -33.07
C PRO A 134 1.84 -16.81 -33.19
N SER A 135 2.38 -16.08 -32.21
CA SER A 135 3.81 -15.74 -32.19
C SER A 135 4.64 -16.81 -31.44
N PRO A 136 5.67 -17.40 -32.08
CA PRO A 136 6.61 -18.32 -31.43
C PRO A 136 7.30 -17.73 -30.19
N VAL A 137 7.47 -16.40 -30.17
CA VAL A 137 8.11 -15.67 -29.07
C VAL A 137 7.41 -15.87 -27.74
N VAL A 138 6.08 -15.85 -27.75
CA VAL A 138 5.32 -15.99 -26.49
C VAL A 138 5.54 -17.39 -25.92
N HIS A 139 5.63 -18.41 -26.78
CA HIS A 139 5.95 -19.77 -26.36
C HIS A 139 7.36 -19.87 -25.75
N ASP A 140 8.38 -19.28 -26.40
CA ASP A 140 9.77 -19.32 -25.90
C ASP A 140 9.92 -18.61 -24.55
N VAL A 141 9.23 -17.48 -24.38
CA VAL A 141 9.22 -16.69 -23.14
C VAL A 141 8.52 -17.46 -22.02
N LEU A 142 7.32 -18.01 -22.28
CA LEU A 142 6.57 -18.77 -21.27
C LEU A 142 7.22 -20.09 -20.88
N SER A 143 8.02 -20.67 -21.78
CA SER A 143 8.81 -21.87 -21.49
C SER A 143 10.01 -21.61 -20.57
N ASN A 144 10.41 -20.33 -20.42
CA ASN A 144 11.59 -19.93 -19.66
C ASN A 144 11.29 -18.82 -18.63
N LEU A 145 10.17 -18.93 -17.92
CA LEU A 145 9.81 -17.97 -16.86
C LEU A 145 10.81 -18.00 -15.69
N PRO A 146 11.23 -16.82 -15.17
CA PRO A 146 12.16 -16.73 -14.05
C PRO A 146 11.49 -17.16 -12.74
N SER A 147 12.26 -17.81 -11.86
CA SER A 147 11.75 -18.38 -10.61
C SER A 147 11.32 -17.37 -9.54
N ASN A 148 11.71 -16.09 -9.69
CA ASN A 148 11.38 -15.00 -8.77
C ASN A 148 10.13 -14.20 -9.19
N LEU A 149 9.51 -14.58 -10.31
CA LEU A 149 8.39 -13.83 -10.89
C LEU A 149 7.20 -13.82 -9.93
N LYS A 150 6.67 -12.63 -9.65
CA LYS A 150 5.50 -12.41 -8.78
C LYS A 150 4.25 -12.05 -9.56
N THR A 151 4.40 -11.34 -10.68
CA THR A 151 3.31 -10.89 -11.54
C THR A 151 3.61 -11.24 -13.00
N LEU A 152 2.65 -11.89 -13.64
CA LEU A 152 2.69 -12.22 -15.07
C LEU A 152 1.44 -11.66 -15.74
N VAL A 153 1.63 -10.74 -16.69
CA VAL A 153 0.57 -10.15 -17.52
C VAL A 153 0.71 -10.69 -18.93
N ILE A 154 -0.35 -11.33 -19.43
CA ILE A 154 -0.42 -11.85 -20.80
C ILE A 154 -1.62 -11.23 -21.49
N ASN A 155 -1.35 -10.52 -22.57
CA ASN A 155 -2.37 -10.03 -23.49
C ASN A 155 -2.10 -10.66 -24.86
N ASN A 156 -2.77 -11.77 -25.19
CA ASN A 156 -2.50 -12.50 -26.44
C ASN A 156 -3.74 -13.17 -27.02
N TYR A 157 -4.07 -12.93 -28.29
CA TYR A 157 -5.27 -13.43 -28.96
C TYR A 157 -5.27 -14.93 -29.35
N TYR A 158 -4.15 -15.68 -29.21
CA TYR A 158 -4.01 -17.04 -29.77
C TYR A 158 -3.67 -18.18 -28.79
N TRP A 159 -3.89 -19.39 -29.32
CA TRP A 159 -3.75 -20.70 -28.69
C TRP A 159 -2.29 -21.10 -28.43
N PHE A 160 -2.04 -21.69 -27.26
CA PHE A 160 -0.78 -22.35 -26.94
C PHE A 160 -0.84 -23.85 -27.25
N SER A 161 0.25 -24.38 -27.81
CA SER A 161 0.40 -25.79 -28.17
C SER A 161 1.03 -26.67 -27.07
N SER A 162 1.47 -26.08 -25.95
CA SER A 162 2.22 -26.75 -24.88
C SER A 162 1.73 -26.38 -23.48
N ASP A 163 1.98 -27.26 -22.51
CA ASP A 163 1.76 -26.98 -21.09
C ASP A 163 2.97 -26.21 -20.52
N TYR A 164 2.73 -25.15 -19.76
CA TYR A 164 3.79 -24.32 -19.16
C TYR A 164 3.80 -24.46 -17.64
N VAL A 165 4.99 -24.35 -17.04
CA VAL A 165 5.16 -24.40 -15.58
C VAL A 165 5.23 -23.00 -15.03
N LEU A 166 4.32 -22.66 -14.11
CA LEU A 166 4.32 -21.37 -13.44
C LEU A 166 5.31 -21.36 -12.25
N PRO A 167 6.05 -20.25 -12.02
CA PRO A 167 6.90 -20.10 -10.85
C PRO A 167 6.12 -20.19 -9.53
N GLU A 168 6.67 -20.87 -8.52
CA GLU A 168 6.01 -20.99 -7.20
C GLU A 168 5.84 -19.65 -6.48
N THR A 169 6.65 -18.64 -6.83
CA THR A 169 6.57 -17.29 -6.28
C THR A 169 5.47 -16.43 -6.90
N LEU A 170 4.78 -16.93 -7.92
CA LEU A 170 3.76 -16.17 -8.63
C LEU A 170 2.60 -15.87 -7.66
N THR A 171 2.21 -14.60 -7.61
CA THR A 171 1.12 -14.10 -6.75
C THR A 171 -0.01 -13.47 -7.55
N GLU A 172 0.26 -13.07 -8.78
CA GLU A 172 -0.71 -12.41 -9.67
C GLU A 172 -0.54 -12.90 -11.10
N LEU A 173 -1.65 -13.33 -11.69
CA LEU A 173 -1.76 -13.73 -13.07
C LEU A 173 -2.84 -12.88 -13.72
N ASP A 174 -2.42 -12.05 -14.67
CA ASP A 174 -3.30 -11.14 -15.37
C ASP A 174 -3.41 -11.59 -16.83
N ILE A 175 -4.60 -12.06 -17.21
CA ILE A 175 -4.84 -12.57 -18.56
C ILE A 175 -5.90 -11.72 -19.22
N LYS A 176 -5.47 -10.96 -20.22
CA LYS A 176 -6.32 -10.01 -20.97
C LYS A 176 -7.01 -10.65 -22.18
N SER A 177 -6.87 -11.96 -22.41
CA SER A 177 -7.30 -12.62 -23.64
C SER A 177 -7.85 -14.05 -23.47
N THR A 178 -8.16 -14.71 -24.59
CA THR A 178 -9.11 -15.81 -24.83
C THR A 178 -8.86 -17.15 -24.10
N TYR A 179 -9.95 -17.92 -24.03
CA TYR A 179 -10.21 -19.19 -23.33
C TYR A 179 -9.07 -20.24 -23.28
N ASP A 180 -8.34 -20.46 -24.37
CA ASP A 180 -7.42 -21.61 -24.48
C ASP A 180 -6.10 -21.43 -23.72
N ILE A 181 -5.67 -20.19 -23.50
CA ILE A 181 -4.43 -19.89 -22.77
C ILE A 181 -4.50 -20.43 -21.35
N LEU A 182 -5.63 -20.19 -20.69
CA LEU A 182 -5.85 -20.60 -19.31
C LEU A 182 -5.79 -22.11 -19.18
N GLN A 183 -6.50 -22.87 -20.03
CA GLN A 183 -6.55 -24.34 -19.93
C GLN A 183 -5.16 -25.01 -19.91
N ARG A 184 -4.17 -24.47 -20.62
CA ARG A 184 -2.82 -25.05 -20.72
C ARG A 184 -1.92 -24.81 -19.51
N PHE A 185 -1.99 -23.62 -18.90
CA PHE A 185 -1.27 -23.35 -17.64
C PHE A 185 -1.76 -24.24 -16.49
N LEU A 186 -2.99 -24.74 -16.59
CA LEU A 186 -3.72 -25.39 -15.51
C LEU A 186 -3.50 -26.90 -15.43
N VAL A 187 -2.85 -27.52 -16.43
CA VAL A 187 -2.57 -28.96 -16.38
C VAL A 187 -1.44 -29.27 -15.38
N THR A 188 -0.52 -28.33 -15.16
CA THR A 188 0.75 -28.58 -14.45
C THR A 188 0.91 -27.81 -13.13
N SER A 189 0.17 -26.72 -12.90
CA SER A 189 0.51 -25.70 -11.88
C SER A 189 -0.58 -25.42 -10.81
N ASN A 190 -1.37 -26.42 -10.42
CA ASN A 190 -2.58 -26.25 -9.59
C ASN A 190 -2.35 -25.63 -8.19
N LYS A 191 -1.22 -25.93 -7.53
CA LYS A 191 -0.94 -25.39 -6.18
C LYS A 191 -0.58 -23.91 -6.21
N VAL A 192 0.17 -23.47 -7.21
CA VAL A 192 0.58 -22.06 -7.36
C VAL A 192 -0.65 -21.19 -7.54
N LEU A 193 -1.56 -21.62 -8.40
CA LEU A 193 -2.74 -20.86 -8.78
C LEU A 193 -3.79 -20.69 -7.67
N GLN A 194 -3.80 -21.53 -6.64
CA GLN A 194 -4.65 -21.36 -5.45
C GLN A 194 -4.31 -20.11 -4.65
N ASN A 195 -3.04 -19.68 -4.69
CA ASN A 195 -2.55 -18.50 -3.99
C ASN A 195 -2.47 -17.27 -4.91
N CYS A 196 -2.61 -17.46 -6.23
CA CYS A 196 -2.61 -16.38 -7.20
C CYS A 196 -3.93 -15.61 -7.20
N LYS A 197 -3.83 -14.33 -7.55
CA LYS A 197 -4.96 -13.51 -8.02
C LYS A 197 -5.07 -13.64 -9.53
N LEU A 198 -6.28 -13.87 -10.04
CA LEU A 198 -6.59 -13.81 -11.47
C LEU A 198 -7.24 -12.48 -11.80
N VAL A 199 -6.61 -11.68 -12.66
CA VAL A 199 -7.21 -10.44 -13.16
C VAL A 199 -8.00 -10.72 -14.43
N VAL A 200 -9.26 -10.29 -14.45
CA VAL A 200 -10.25 -10.50 -15.50
C VAL A 200 -10.73 -9.13 -15.98
N ARG A 201 -10.54 -8.83 -17.27
CA ARG A 201 -10.93 -7.54 -17.88
C ARG A 201 -11.89 -7.63 -19.05
N THR A 202 -12.15 -8.83 -19.56
CA THR A 202 -12.97 -9.02 -20.77
C THR A 202 -14.16 -9.92 -20.48
N MET A 203 -15.24 -9.76 -21.26
CA MET A 203 -16.43 -10.60 -21.15
C MET A 203 -16.15 -12.04 -21.61
N GLU A 204 -15.19 -12.22 -22.53
CA GLU A 204 -14.72 -13.53 -22.98
C GLU A 204 -14.06 -14.30 -21.84
N ALA A 205 -13.25 -13.64 -21.00
CA ALA A 205 -12.65 -14.27 -19.84
C ALA A 205 -13.68 -14.68 -18.78
N LEU A 206 -14.83 -13.99 -18.69
CA LEU A 206 -15.95 -14.40 -17.82
C LEU A 206 -16.57 -15.73 -18.26
N GLN A 207 -16.68 -15.98 -19.58
CA GLN A 207 -17.24 -17.23 -20.09
C GLN A 207 -16.44 -18.44 -19.61
N TRP A 208 -15.15 -18.27 -19.33
CA TRP A 208 -14.29 -19.34 -18.83
C TRP A 208 -14.42 -19.58 -17.32
N LEU A 209 -14.74 -18.56 -16.53
CA LEU A 209 -14.64 -18.63 -15.06
C LEU A 209 -15.35 -19.84 -14.46
N HIS A 210 -16.50 -20.27 -14.99
CA HIS A 210 -17.24 -21.44 -14.48
C HIS A 210 -16.44 -22.76 -14.51
N GLN A 211 -15.40 -22.86 -15.36
CA GLN A 211 -14.53 -24.03 -15.46
C GLN A 211 -13.31 -23.98 -14.53
N ASN A 212 -13.03 -22.82 -13.92
CA ASN A 212 -11.94 -22.68 -12.97
C ASN A 212 -12.19 -23.58 -11.75
N LYS A 213 -11.21 -24.42 -11.42
CA LYS A 213 -11.23 -25.33 -10.26
C LYS A 213 -10.12 -25.04 -9.23
N TRP A 214 -9.34 -23.98 -9.43
CA TRP A 214 -8.06 -23.81 -8.73
C TRP A 214 -7.89 -22.41 -8.15
N ILE A 215 -8.25 -21.36 -8.88
CA ILE A 215 -8.00 -19.99 -8.47
C ILE A 215 -9.09 -19.56 -7.49
N ASN A 216 -8.67 -19.14 -6.30
CA ASN A 216 -9.55 -18.72 -5.22
C ASN A 216 -9.81 -17.21 -5.21
N ASN A 217 -8.92 -16.43 -5.83
CA ASN A 217 -8.94 -14.96 -5.80
C ASN A 217 -9.15 -14.40 -7.21
N ILE A 218 -10.29 -13.75 -7.44
CA ILE A 218 -10.62 -13.15 -8.74
C ILE A 218 -10.66 -11.63 -8.60
N VAL A 219 -10.05 -10.93 -9.54
CA VAL A 219 -10.03 -9.48 -9.63
C VAL A 219 -10.68 -9.08 -10.94
N PHE A 220 -11.77 -8.32 -10.88
CA PHE A 220 -12.37 -7.69 -12.03
C PHE A 220 -11.84 -6.26 -12.15
N ASP A 221 -11.19 -5.98 -13.27
CA ASP A 221 -10.61 -4.67 -13.56
C ASP A 221 -11.15 -4.14 -14.90
N ASP A 222 -11.46 -2.85 -14.94
CA ASP A 222 -11.98 -2.15 -16.13
C ASP A 222 -13.26 -2.74 -16.76
N VAL A 223 -14.13 -3.37 -15.96
CA VAL A 223 -15.42 -3.91 -16.44
C VAL A 223 -16.56 -2.98 -16.04
N ASP A 224 -17.09 -2.19 -16.98
CA ASP A 224 -18.12 -1.17 -16.69
C ASP A 224 -19.31 -1.68 -15.87
N THR A 225 -19.88 -2.84 -16.23
CA THR A 225 -20.95 -3.47 -15.47
C THR A 225 -20.91 -4.98 -15.65
N LEU A 226 -20.77 -5.70 -14.54
CA LEU A 226 -20.77 -7.16 -14.50
C LEU A 226 -22.22 -7.66 -14.40
N ALA A 227 -22.76 -8.09 -15.53
CA ALA A 227 -24.02 -8.83 -15.59
C ALA A 227 -23.76 -10.33 -15.38
N LEU A 228 -23.32 -10.69 -14.18
CA LEU A 228 -23.07 -12.08 -13.83
C LEU A 228 -24.38 -12.88 -13.83
N THR A 229 -24.35 -14.06 -14.46
CA THR A 229 -25.42 -15.06 -14.39
C THR A 229 -25.09 -16.15 -13.36
N GLU A 230 -26.07 -16.95 -12.98
CA GLU A 230 -25.86 -18.06 -12.04
C GLU A 230 -24.73 -18.99 -12.51
N ASN A 231 -23.94 -19.48 -11.55
CA ASN A 231 -22.84 -20.43 -11.73
C ASN A 231 -21.65 -19.95 -12.60
N GLN A 232 -21.59 -18.67 -12.98
CA GLN A 232 -20.42 -18.15 -13.70
C GLN A 232 -19.18 -18.06 -12.82
N ILE A 233 -19.34 -17.78 -11.52
CA ILE A 233 -18.25 -17.79 -10.55
C ILE A 233 -18.28 -19.15 -9.83
N PRO A 234 -17.19 -19.92 -9.86
CA PRO A 234 -17.11 -21.19 -9.16
C PRO A 234 -17.29 -21.07 -7.65
N SER A 235 -17.84 -22.11 -7.04
CA SER A 235 -18.19 -22.12 -5.61
C SER A 235 -16.97 -22.15 -4.67
N HIS A 236 -15.78 -22.51 -5.14
CA HIS A 236 -14.55 -22.55 -4.34
C HIS A 236 -13.84 -21.20 -4.26
N VAL A 237 -14.27 -20.20 -5.06
CA VAL A 237 -13.71 -18.84 -5.01
C VAL A 237 -14.02 -18.21 -3.66
N THR A 238 -12.98 -17.76 -2.95
CA THR A 238 -13.08 -17.20 -1.59
C THR A 238 -12.88 -15.69 -1.56
N SER A 239 -12.29 -15.09 -2.60
CA SER A 239 -12.07 -13.64 -2.67
C SER A 239 -12.41 -13.06 -4.04
N ILE A 240 -13.17 -11.97 -4.05
CA ILE A 240 -13.52 -11.22 -5.25
C ILE A 240 -13.22 -9.74 -5.03
N THR A 241 -12.47 -9.13 -5.95
CA THR A 241 -12.20 -7.69 -5.97
C THR A 241 -12.73 -7.09 -7.27
N ILE A 242 -13.38 -5.94 -7.20
CA ILE A 242 -13.92 -5.21 -8.35
C ILE A 242 -13.43 -3.78 -8.24
N TYR A 243 -12.47 -3.41 -9.09
CA TYR A 243 -11.90 -2.06 -9.08
C TYR A 243 -12.80 -1.05 -9.78
N LYS A 244 -13.34 -1.42 -10.94
CA LYS A 244 -14.29 -0.61 -11.69
C LYS A 244 -15.44 -1.52 -12.10
N GLY A 245 -16.66 -1.02 -11.91
CA GLY A 245 -17.87 -1.74 -12.26
C GLY A 245 -18.85 -1.92 -11.12
N THR A 246 -20.03 -2.43 -11.47
CA THR A 246 -21.08 -2.83 -10.53
C THR A 246 -21.51 -4.27 -10.83
N ILE A 247 -21.81 -5.05 -9.79
CA ILE A 247 -22.52 -6.33 -9.95
C ILE A 247 -24.00 -6.02 -9.83
N LYS A 248 -24.77 -6.32 -10.89
CA LYS A 248 -26.22 -6.10 -10.87
C LYS A 248 -26.95 -7.03 -9.91
N ASN A 249 -26.52 -8.29 -9.86
CA ASN A 249 -27.15 -9.30 -9.03
C ASN A 249 -26.13 -9.92 -8.07
N MET A 250 -26.16 -9.51 -6.81
CA MET A 250 -25.24 -10.02 -5.79
C MET A 250 -25.51 -11.48 -5.43
N SER A 251 -26.73 -12.00 -5.68
CA SER A 251 -27.11 -13.37 -5.29
C SER A 251 -26.34 -14.47 -6.04
N VAL A 252 -25.68 -14.12 -7.14
CA VAL A 252 -24.88 -15.05 -7.96
C VAL A 252 -23.49 -15.29 -7.39
N LEU A 253 -23.10 -14.57 -6.33
CA LEU A 253 -21.80 -14.73 -5.69
C LEU A 253 -21.73 -16.04 -4.88
N PRO A 254 -20.54 -16.65 -4.78
CA PRO A 254 -20.34 -17.89 -4.03
C PRO A 254 -20.73 -17.76 -2.55
N ALA A 255 -21.42 -18.77 -2.00
CA ALA A 255 -21.86 -18.75 -0.60
C ALA A 255 -20.71 -18.87 0.43
N MET A 256 -19.55 -19.40 0.01
CA MET A 256 -18.34 -19.55 0.83
C MET A 256 -17.37 -18.37 0.67
N LEU A 257 -17.80 -17.28 0.01
CA LEU A 257 -16.97 -16.10 -0.18
C LEU A 257 -16.57 -15.50 1.19
N GLU A 258 -15.27 -15.33 1.40
CA GLU A 258 -14.70 -14.80 2.66
C GLU A 258 -14.33 -13.32 2.55
N SER A 259 -13.99 -12.85 1.35
CA SER A 259 -13.56 -11.47 1.08
C SER A 259 -14.23 -10.91 -0.18
N LEU A 260 -14.75 -9.68 -0.10
CA LEU A 260 -15.37 -8.98 -1.21
C LEU A 260 -14.98 -7.50 -1.21
N SER A 261 -14.48 -7.01 -2.34
CA SER A 261 -14.29 -5.58 -2.60
C SER A 261 -15.11 -5.16 -3.81
N CYS A 262 -16.05 -4.23 -3.64
CA CYS A 262 -16.93 -3.81 -4.73
C CYS A 262 -17.46 -2.39 -4.57
N SER A 263 -18.12 -1.86 -5.60
CA SER A 263 -19.08 -0.77 -5.43
C SER A 263 -20.33 -1.29 -4.71
N PHE A 264 -21.03 -0.44 -3.96
CA PHE A 264 -22.16 -0.90 -3.14
C PHE A 264 -23.29 -1.53 -3.98
N GLY A 265 -23.67 -2.76 -3.63
CA GLY A 265 -24.84 -3.47 -4.14
C GLY A 265 -26.05 -3.35 -3.20
N THR A 266 -27.22 -3.84 -3.62
CA THR A 266 -28.49 -3.65 -2.89
C THR A 266 -28.52 -4.32 -1.50
N ALA A 267 -27.97 -5.53 -1.34
CA ALA A 267 -27.83 -6.23 -0.04
C ALA A 267 -26.83 -7.41 -0.12
N PHE A 268 -26.16 -7.71 1.01
CA PHE A 268 -25.12 -8.74 1.13
C PHE A 268 -25.50 -9.88 2.10
N THR A 269 -26.72 -9.88 2.64
CA THR A 269 -27.16 -10.76 3.74
C THR A 269 -27.04 -12.27 3.49
N HIS A 270 -26.99 -12.69 2.23
CA HIS A 270 -26.84 -14.10 1.84
C HIS A 270 -25.40 -14.61 1.99
N LEU A 271 -24.40 -13.73 2.04
CA LEU A 271 -22.98 -14.08 2.13
C LEU A 271 -22.55 -14.35 3.58
N ARG A 272 -23.05 -15.44 4.16
CA ARG A 272 -22.90 -15.76 5.60
C ARG A 272 -21.50 -16.16 6.05
N HIS A 273 -20.55 -16.33 5.13
CA HIS A 273 -19.14 -16.61 5.43
C HIS A 273 -18.24 -15.40 5.17
N LEU A 274 -18.81 -14.28 4.71
CA LEU A 274 -18.04 -13.09 4.39
C LEU A 274 -17.48 -12.48 5.67
N LYS A 275 -16.15 -12.37 5.74
CA LYS A 275 -15.40 -11.82 6.87
C LYS A 275 -14.93 -10.40 6.57
N ILE A 276 -14.53 -10.14 5.32
CA ILE A 276 -13.95 -8.87 4.88
C ILE A 276 -14.83 -8.26 3.77
N LEU A 277 -15.25 -7.01 3.96
CA LEU A 277 -16.03 -6.27 2.97
C LEU A 277 -15.49 -4.86 2.75
N HIS A 278 -15.01 -4.59 1.54
CA HIS A 278 -14.55 -3.28 1.12
C HIS A 278 -15.55 -2.66 0.13
N ILE A 279 -16.02 -1.44 0.43
CA ILE A 279 -16.99 -0.73 -0.40
C ILE A 279 -16.47 0.65 -0.78
N ALA A 280 -16.42 0.94 -2.08
CA ALA A 280 -15.87 2.19 -2.63
C ALA A 280 -16.82 2.89 -3.63
N TYR A 281 -16.40 4.09 -4.05
CA TYR A 281 -16.90 4.91 -5.18
C TYR A 281 -18.17 5.76 -5.00
N TYR A 282 -19.19 5.31 -4.27
CA TYR A 282 -20.44 6.08 -4.17
C TYR A 282 -20.87 6.37 -2.73
N PRO A 283 -21.53 7.52 -2.48
CA PRO A 283 -22.14 7.79 -1.20
C PRO A 283 -23.23 6.78 -0.88
N ILE A 284 -23.09 6.10 0.27
CA ILE A 284 -24.03 5.06 0.68
C ILE A 284 -24.72 5.46 1.98
N ILE A 285 -26.01 5.12 2.07
CA ILE A 285 -26.76 5.10 3.33
C ILE A 285 -26.86 3.63 3.74
N LEU A 286 -26.18 3.26 4.83
CA LEU A 286 -26.25 1.91 5.36
C LEU A 286 -27.50 1.78 6.25
N ARG A 287 -28.40 0.88 5.85
CA ARG A 287 -29.62 0.52 6.60
C ARG A 287 -29.37 -0.75 7.44
N PRO A 288 -30.13 -0.95 8.53
CA PRO A 288 -30.11 -2.21 9.26
C PRO A 288 -30.39 -3.41 8.35
N ASN A 289 -29.77 -4.55 8.67
CA ASN A 289 -29.99 -5.84 7.99
C ASN A 289 -29.61 -5.88 6.50
N VAL A 290 -28.70 -5.03 6.01
CA VAL A 290 -28.18 -5.12 4.63
C VAL A 290 -26.82 -5.81 4.53
N LEU A 291 -26.08 -5.86 5.64
CA LEU A 291 -24.75 -6.45 5.73
C LEU A 291 -24.83 -7.91 6.22
N PRO A 292 -23.87 -8.78 5.85
CA PRO A 292 -23.79 -10.12 6.37
C PRO A 292 -23.40 -10.12 7.86
N PRO A 293 -23.98 -11.02 8.69
CA PRO A 293 -23.75 -11.03 10.13
C PRO A 293 -22.34 -11.54 10.52
N SER A 294 -21.64 -12.21 9.60
CA SER A 294 -20.31 -12.80 9.83
C SER A 294 -19.14 -11.83 9.67
N LEU A 295 -19.39 -10.58 9.24
CA LEU A 295 -18.33 -9.62 8.98
C LEU A 295 -17.50 -9.32 10.22
N GLN A 296 -16.18 -9.32 10.03
CA GLN A 296 -15.17 -9.02 11.03
C GLN A 296 -14.44 -7.71 10.67
N GLU A 297 -14.19 -7.49 9.37
CA GLU A 297 -13.53 -6.30 8.86
C GLU A 297 -14.37 -5.62 7.78
N MET A 298 -14.51 -4.31 7.88
CA MET A 298 -15.23 -3.51 6.90
C MET A 298 -14.48 -2.22 6.58
N ASN A 299 -14.32 -1.92 5.29
CA ASN A 299 -13.74 -0.68 4.82
C ASN A 299 -14.71 0.04 3.90
N ILE A 300 -15.04 1.29 4.19
CA ILE A 300 -15.97 2.09 3.40
C ILE A 300 -15.37 3.45 3.08
N THR A 301 -15.30 3.80 1.80
CA THR A 301 -14.65 5.06 1.37
C THR A 301 -15.55 6.28 1.40
N TYR A 302 -16.87 6.11 1.30
CA TYR A 302 -17.81 7.23 1.30
C TYR A 302 -19.15 6.81 1.91
N VAL A 303 -19.37 7.15 3.18
CA VAL A 303 -20.64 6.91 3.86
C VAL A 303 -21.37 8.23 4.05
N ALA A 304 -22.58 8.34 3.50
CA ALA A 304 -23.44 9.51 3.68
C ALA A 304 -24.11 9.50 5.05
N SER A 305 -24.49 8.33 5.56
CA SER A 305 -25.10 8.17 6.89
C SER A 305 -24.96 6.74 7.40
N LEU A 306 -24.62 6.60 8.68
CA LEU A 306 -24.65 5.35 9.45
C LEU A 306 -25.86 5.38 10.39
N LEU A 307 -26.85 4.53 10.14
CA LEU A 307 -27.99 4.37 11.04
C LEU A 307 -27.64 3.43 12.20
N PRO A 308 -28.29 3.56 13.37
CA PRO A 308 -28.20 2.55 14.43
C PRO A 308 -28.52 1.15 13.89
N ASP A 309 -27.83 0.14 14.41
CA ASP A 309 -27.96 -1.28 13.99
C ASP A 309 -27.64 -1.56 12.50
N ALA A 310 -27.03 -0.61 11.78
CA ALA A 310 -26.59 -0.82 10.40
C ALA A 310 -25.34 -1.70 10.29
N LEU A 311 -24.47 -1.66 11.30
CA LEU A 311 -23.23 -2.45 11.36
C LEU A 311 -23.47 -3.80 12.06
N PRO A 312 -22.84 -4.89 11.61
CA PRO A 312 -23.04 -6.21 12.19
C PRO A 312 -22.40 -6.34 13.59
N PRO A 313 -22.98 -7.17 14.47
CA PRO A 313 -22.61 -7.22 15.88
C PRO A 313 -21.27 -7.91 16.19
N HIS A 314 -20.62 -8.51 15.19
CA HIS A 314 -19.33 -9.19 15.32
C HIS A 314 -18.18 -8.45 14.64
N LEU A 315 -18.44 -7.24 14.12
CA LEU A 315 -17.43 -6.42 13.46
C LEU A 315 -16.34 -6.00 14.46
N THR A 316 -15.08 -6.33 14.17
CA THR A 316 -13.92 -6.02 15.02
C THR A 316 -13.12 -4.85 14.48
N THR A 317 -13.08 -4.68 13.16
CA THR A 317 -12.28 -3.64 12.49
C THR A 317 -13.15 -2.86 11.51
N LEU A 318 -13.15 -1.53 11.63
CA LEU A 318 -13.91 -0.62 10.77
C LEU A 318 -13.04 0.52 10.27
N PHE A 319 -12.97 0.67 8.95
CA PHE A 319 -12.41 1.83 8.27
C PHE A 319 -13.53 2.67 7.65
N LEU A 320 -13.67 3.91 8.11
CA LEU A 320 -14.55 4.91 7.52
C LEU A 320 -13.68 6.01 6.92
N ASN A 321 -13.47 5.94 5.61
CA ASN A 321 -12.73 6.98 4.91
C ASN A 321 -13.68 8.10 4.47
N ARG A 322 -13.16 9.34 4.47
CA ARG A 322 -13.90 10.57 4.13
C ARG A 322 -15.25 10.71 4.86
N TYR A 323 -15.37 10.13 6.06
CA TYR A 323 -16.59 10.20 6.85
C TYR A 323 -16.50 11.38 7.82
N ASN A 324 -17.30 12.42 7.59
CA ASN A 324 -17.32 13.63 8.43
C ASN A 324 -18.73 13.96 8.95
N GLN A 325 -19.53 12.93 9.20
CA GLN A 325 -20.87 13.06 9.81
C GLN A 325 -20.79 12.72 11.31
N PRO A 326 -21.63 13.33 12.17
CA PRO A 326 -21.66 13.00 13.59
C PRO A 326 -21.88 11.51 13.82
N LEU A 327 -21.20 10.95 14.83
CA LEU A 327 -21.49 9.61 15.32
C LEU A 327 -22.57 9.72 16.41
N CYS A 328 -23.57 8.83 16.36
CA CYS A 328 -24.60 8.72 17.37
C CYS A 328 -24.37 7.47 18.24
N VAL A 329 -24.89 7.51 19.47
CA VAL A 329 -24.84 6.35 20.38
C VAL A 329 -25.50 5.14 19.73
N GLY A 330 -24.85 3.98 19.86
CA GLY A 330 -25.36 2.71 19.31
C GLY A 330 -25.10 2.49 17.82
N VAL A 331 -24.47 3.44 17.12
CA VAL A 331 -24.08 3.24 15.71
C VAL A 331 -22.91 2.27 15.58
N LEU A 332 -21.92 2.36 16.47
CA LEU A 332 -20.76 1.48 16.49
C LEU A 332 -21.06 0.22 17.33
N PRO A 333 -20.74 -0.99 16.84
CA PRO A 333 -21.00 -2.22 17.58
C PRO A 333 -20.03 -2.39 18.77
N ASN A 334 -20.51 -3.00 19.85
CA ASN A 334 -19.71 -3.27 21.06
C ASN A 334 -18.60 -4.31 20.87
N SER A 335 -18.54 -4.98 19.72
CA SER A 335 -17.44 -5.90 19.36
C SER A 335 -16.23 -5.17 18.79
N LEU A 336 -16.36 -3.89 18.43
CA LEU A 336 -15.35 -3.17 17.67
C LEU A 336 -14.09 -2.95 18.51
N THR A 337 -12.95 -3.41 18.00
CA THR A 337 -11.64 -3.26 18.64
C THR A 337 -10.76 -2.24 17.94
N GLU A 338 -11.01 -2.00 16.65
CA GLU A 338 -10.21 -1.09 15.83
C GLU A 338 -11.12 -0.18 14.98
N LEU A 339 -10.91 1.13 15.10
CA LEU A 339 -11.67 2.13 14.37
C LEU A 339 -10.74 3.13 13.71
N TYR A 340 -10.88 3.28 12.39
CA TYR A 340 -10.15 4.23 11.57
C TYR A 340 -11.13 5.22 10.95
N LEU A 341 -10.99 6.49 11.31
CA LEU A 341 -11.82 7.61 10.85
C LEU A 341 -10.97 8.59 10.03
N GLU A 342 -10.90 8.40 8.72
CA GLU A 342 -10.20 9.32 7.82
C GLU A 342 -11.11 10.50 7.48
N GLY A 343 -10.63 11.74 7.65
CA GLY A 343 -11.41 12.95 7.35
C GLY A 343 -12.50 13.31 8.37
N PHE A 344 -12.64 12.56 9.46
CA PHE A 344 -13.60 12.86 10.54
C PHE A 344 -13.13 14.04 11.40
N ASN A 345 -13.96 15.07 11.49
CA ASN A 345 -13.72 16.27 12.29
C ASN A 345 -15.02 16.78 12.96
N GLN A 346 -15.83 15.86 13.50
CA GLN A 346 -17.04 16.16 14.27
C GLN A 346 -16.79 15.88 15.77
N PRO A 347 -17.47 16.57 16.69
CA PRO A 347 -17.33 16.30 18.12
C PRO A 347 -17.77 14.88 18.48
N LEU A 348 -17.11 14.26 19.45
CA LEU A 348 -17.40 12.90 19.93
C LEU A 348 -18.49 12.89 21.02
N ASN A 349 -19.66 13.47 20.75
CA ASN A 349 -20.68 13.69 21.78
C ASN A 349 -21.23 12.40 22.40
N GLY A 350 -21.00 12.18 23.70
CA GLY A 350 -21.78 11.24 24.54
C GLY A 350 -21.57 9.75 24.28
N PHE A 351 -20.47 9.16 24.79
CA PHE A 351 -20.22 7.71 24.80
C PHE A 351 -20.41 6.98 23.44
N VAL A 352 -20.11 7.66 22.33
CA VAL A 352 -20.27 7.12 20.97
C VAL A 352 -19.26 6.02 20.61
N LEU A 353 -18.10 6.03 21.27
CA LEU A 353 -17.06 5.03 21.08
C LEU A 353 -17.33 3.82 21.98
N PRO A 354 -17.21 2.58 21.47
CA PRO A 354 -17.48 1.39 22.28
C PRO A 354 -16.35 1.13 23.29
N ASN A 355 -16.70 0.62 24.47
CA ASN A 355 -15.75 0.29 25.55
C ASN A 355 -14.79 -0.86 25.23
N SER A 356 -14.99 -1.56 24.11
CA SER A 356 -14.10 -2.61 23.60
C SER A 356 -12.93 -2.07 22.79
N LEU A 357 -12.97 -0.79 22.42
CA LEU A 357 -12.06 -0.21 21.43
C LEU A 357 -10.62 -0.18 21.97
N LYS A 358 -9.68 -0.74 21.21
CA LYS A 358 -8.25 -0.81 21.53
C LYS A 358 -7.43 0.11 20.65
N VAL A 359 -7.81 0.29 19.40
CA VAL A 359 -7.11 1.14 18.42
C VAL A 359 -8.08 2.18 17.89
N LEU A 360 -7.71 3.46 18.03
CA LEU A 360 -8.46 4.57 17.46
C LEU A 360 -7.53 5.45 16.62
N TYR A 361 -7.84 5.56 15.32
CA TYR A 361 -7.15 6.44 14.39
C TYR A 361 -8.11 7.51 13.86
N MET A 362 -7.75 8.78 14.01
CA MET A 362 -8.50 9.92 13.47
C MET A 362 -7.54 10.96 12.87
N GLN A 363 -7.37 10.93 11.54
CA GLN A 363 -6.34 11.74 10.88
C GLN A 363 -6.60 13.25 10.97
N SER A 364 -7.84 13.67 10.71
CA SER A 364 -8.24 15.07 10.52
C SER A 364 -8.97 15.67 11.72
N PHE A 365 -9.04 14.93 12.83
CA PHE A 365 -9.81 15.32 14.01
C PHE A 365 -9.14 16.48 14.75
N ASN A 366 -9.88 17.58 14.89
CA ASN A 366 -9.43 18.81 15.53
C ASN A 366 -10.54 19.46 16.37
N GLN A 367 -11.31 18.64 17.09
CA GLN A 367 -12.37 19.09 18.00
C GLN A 367 -11.92 18.94 19.46
N ARG A 368 -12.49 19.72 20.38
CA ARG A 368 -12.25 19.55 21.81
C ARG A 368 -12.80 18.19 22.28
N ILE A 369 -12.10 17.52 23.20
CA ILE A 369 -12.57 16.27 23.80
C ILE A 369 -13.10 16.56 25.21
N LEU A 370 -14.41 16.36 25.42
CA LEU A 370 -15.08 16.60 26.70
C LEU A 370 -15.07 15.33 27.59
N PRO A 371 -15.32 15.46 28.91
CA PRO A 371 -15.30 14.32 29.83
C PRO A 371 -16.39 13.29 29.54
N GLN A 372 -17.54 13.75 29.05
CA GLN A 372 -18.67 12.92 28.61
C GLN A 372 -18.45 12.27 27.22
N ASP A 373 -17.40 12.71 26.53
CA ASP A 373 -16.96 12.24 25.21
C ASP A 373 -15.74 11.31 25.38
N SER A 374 -15.67 10.63 26.54
CA SER A 374 -14.45 10.00 27.01
C SER A 374 -13.96 8.95 26.01
N LEU A 375 -12.71 9.09 25.62
CA LEU A 375 -11.98 8.03 24.96
C LEU A 375 -12.03 6.75 25.83
N PRO A 376 -12.30 5.57 25.26
CA PRO A 376 -12.42 4.34 26.04
C PRO A 376 -11.15 4.02 26.84
N ALA A 377 -11.31 3.65 28.11
CA ALA A 377 -10.19 3.26 28.98
C ALA A 377 -9.45 1.98 28.48
N SER A 378 -10.07 1.22 27.57
CA SER A 378 -9.50 0.04 26.90
C SER A 378 -8.47 0.38 25.82
N LEU A 379 -8.33 1.66 25.42
CA LEU A 379 -7.43 2.06 24.34
C LEU A 379 -5.97 1.70 24.66
N VAL A 380 -5.35 1.04 23.69
CA VAL A 380 -3.93 0.67 23.65
C VAL A 380 -3.19 1.56 22.65
N GLU A 381 -3.85 1.95 21.56
CA GLU A 381 -3.28 2.85 20.56
C GLU A 381 -4.25 3.98 20.20
N LEU A 382 -3.74 5.20 20.25
CA LEU A 382 -4.44 6.42 19.87
C LEU A 382 -3.61 7.19 18.85
N SER A 383 -4.22 7.52 17.70
CA SER A 383 -3.58 8.30 16.66
C SER A 383 -4.46 9.47 16.21
N ILE A 384 -4.10 10.71 16.57
CA ILE A 384 -4.82 11.96 16.23
C ILE A 384 -3.87 13.00 15.62
N GLN A 385 -3.57 12.86 14.32
CA GLN A 385 -2.46 13.56 13.67
C GLN A 385 -2.67 15.07 13.47
N SER A 386 -3.89 15.52 13.17
CA SER A 386 -4.18 16.96 12.92
C SER A 386 -4.67 17.69 14.17
N PHE A 387 -4.58 17.07 15.35
CA PHE A 387 -5.15 17.60 16.58
C PHE A 387 -4.39 18.82 17.07
N ARG A 388 -5.09 19.95 17.17
CA ARG A 388 -4.71 21.20 17.85
C ARG A 388 -5.74 21.61 18.91
N GLY A 389 -6.72 20.74 19.18
CA GLY A 389 -7.72 20.95 20.22
C GLY A 389 -7.13 20.71 21.60
N THR A 390 -7.99 20.77 22.62
CA THR A 390 -7.62 20.47 24.01
C THR A 390 -8.46 19.32 24.56
N PHE A 391 -7.94 18.62 25.56
CA PHE A 391 -8.72 17.71 26.39
C PHE A 391 -9.26 18.48 27.60
N GLU A 392 -10.48 18.17 28.02
CA GLU A 392 -10.99 18.71 29.28
C GLU A 392 -10.30 18.06 30.48
N PRO A 393 -9.94 18.82 31.53
CA PRO A 393 -9.22 18.29 32.70
C PRO A 393 -9.90 17.14 33.44
N SER A 394 -11.22 16.99 33.30
CA SER A 394 -11.99 15.92 33.94
C SER A 394 -12.16 14.65 33.08
N CYS A 395 -11.49 14.57 31.94
CA CYS A 395 -11.41 13.33 31.15
C CYS A 395 -10.73 12.21 31.96
N GLN A 396 -11.18 10.97 31.74
CA GLN A 396 -10.63 9.80 32.43
C GLN A 396 -9.21 9.47 31.92
N PRO A 397 -8.30 9.01 32.80
CA PRO A 397 -6.94 8.66 32.40
C PRO A 397 -6.92 7.44 31.47
N LEU A 398 -5.95 7.42 30.55
CA LEU A 398 -5.77 6.38 29.54
C LEU A 398 -4.70 5.37 29.98
N ASP A 399 -4.96 4.67 31.09
CA ASP A 399 -3.96 3.85 31.79
C ASP A 399 -3.39 2.70 30.92
N ASN A 400 -4.15 2.20 29.95
CA ASN A 400 -3.76 1.10 29.06
C ASN A 400 -3.02 1.53 27.80
N LEU A 401 -2.89 2.85 27.56
CA LEU A 401 -2.32 3.38 26.32
C LEU A 401 -0.83 3.04 26.22
N GLN A 402 -0.39 2.56 25.05
CA GLN A 402 0.99 2.18 24.77
C GLN A 402 1.57 2.93 23.57
N VAL A 403 0.72 3.27 22.60
CA VAL A 403 1.11 4.00 21.39
C VAL A 403 0.25 5.25 21.26
N LEU A 404 0.91 6.41 21.10
CA LEU A 404 0.28 7.71 20.98
C LEU A 404 0.88 8.46 19.78
N ASN A 405 0.16 8.54 18.66
CA ASN A 405 0.60 9.32 17.51
C ASN A 405 -0.23 10.61 17.46
N ILE A 406 0.39 11.78 17.60
CA ILE A 406 -0.36 13.03 17.79
C ILE A 406 0.26 14.18 17.01
N GLY A 407 -0.59 15.13 16.64
CA GLY A 407 -0.15 16.42 16.08
C GLY A 407 0.43 17.36 17.14
N SER A 408 -0.19 17.42 18.32
CA SER A 408 0.21 18.27 19.43
C SER A 408 -0.20 17.68 20.78
N LEU A 409 0.66 17.81 21.78
CA LEU A 409 0.47 17.43 23.19
C LEU A 409 0.48 18.71 24.01
N ASP A 410 -0.61 18.95 24.74
CA ASP A 410 -0.74 20.05 25.67
C ASP A 410 -0.74 19.54 27.13
N ALA A 411 -0.85 20.46 28.08
CA ALA A 411 -0.92 20.12 29.50
C ALA A 411 -2.11 19.21 29.85
N SER A 412 -3.20 19.27 29.08
CA SER A 412 -4.39 18.47 29.36
C SER A 412 -4.17 16.99 29.02
N LEU A 413 -3.55 16.69 27.88
CA LEU A 413 -3.22 15.32 27.47
C LEU A 413 -2.18 14.69 28.42
N ALA A 414 -1.22 15.48 28.91
CA ALA A 414 -0.25 15.01 29.92
C ALA A 414 -0.92 14.46 31.19
N THR A 415 -2.02 15.09 31.65
CA THR A 415 -2.77 14.59 32.83
C THR A 415 -3.45 13.25 32.58
N LEU A 416 -3.82 12.95 31.32
CA LEU A 416 -4.44 11.67 30.94
C LEU A 416 -3.44 10.53 30.87
N LEU A 417 -2.15 10.84 30.69
CA LEU A 417 -1.05 9.88 30.64
C LEU A 417 -0.42 9.62 32.01
N LYS A 418 -0.99 10.15 33.11
CA LYS A 418 -0.36 10.17 34.45
C LYS A 418 0.03 8.81 35.03
N ASN A 419 -0.56 7.72 34.56
CA ASN A 419 -0.27 6.36 35.02
C ASN A 419 0.42 5.51 33.93
N VAL A 420 0.60 6.08 32.74
CA VAL A 420 1.12 5.34 31.59
C VAL A 420 2.63 5.20 31.73
N LYS A 421 3.10 3.95 31.72
CA LYS A 421 4.52 3.66 31.92
C LYS A 421 5.33 3.62 30.63
N ARG A 422 4.69 3.26 29.51
CA ARG A 422 5.39 3.03 28.24
C ARG A 422 4.60 3.71 27.14
N VAL A 423 5.22 4.68 26.47
CA VAL A 423 4.59 5.42 25.38
C VAL A 423 5.54 5.52 24.20
N LYS A 424 5.03 5.22 23.02
CA LYS A 424 5.66 5.64 21.76
C LYS A 424 4.94 6.87 21.21
N ILE A 425 5.68 7.93 20.96
CA ILE A 425 5.19 9.17 20.32
C ILE A 425 5.82 9.32 18.94
N SER A 426 4.98 9.47 17.92
CA SER A 426 5.41 9.78 16.55
C SER A 426 4.77 11.09 16.09
N ALA A 427 5.57 12.06 15.66
CA ALA A 427 5.10 13.37 15.20
C ALA A 427 6.01 13.96 14.11
N ASN A 428 5.51 14.94 13.34
CA ASN A 428 6.32 15.64 12.34
C ASN A 428 7.47 16.44 12.98
N SER A 429 7.17 17.13 14.07
CA SER A 429 8.10 17.90 14.90
C SER A 429 7.80 17.57 16.35
N ILE A 430 8.74 16.93 17.05
CA ILE A 430 8.55 16.50 18.43
C ILE A 430 8.49 17.72 19.37
N THR A 431 9.20 18.80 19.02
CA THR A 431 9.23 20.04 19.80
C THR A 431 7.86 20.70 19.81
N ASP A 432 7.29 20.87 18.62
CA ASP A 432 5.96 21.47 18.45
C ASP A 432 4.89 20.54 19.02
N ALA A 433 5.11 19.23 18.92
CA ALA A 433 4.18 18.24 19.42
C ALA A 433 4.20 18.10 20.94
N THR A 434 5.15 18.67 21.68
CA THR A 434 5.22 18.50 23.15
C THR A 434 5.26 19.82 23.93
N ASP A 435 5.20 20.95 23.21
CA ASP A 435 5.43 22.30 23.72
C ASP A 435 6.67 22.38 24.63
N GLY A 436 7.67 21.53 24.33
CA GLY A 436 8.94 21.36 25.05
C GLY A 436 8.87 20.94 26.53
N THR A 437 7.69 20.84 27.15
CA THR A 437 7.57 20.67 28.60
C THR A 437 6.43 19.79 29.06
N CYS A 438 5.43 19.52 28.22
CA CYS A 438 4.20 18.87 28.67
C CYS A 438 4.42 17.42 29.13
N LEU A 439 5.44 16.73 28.61
CA LEU A 439 5.80 15.39 29.07
C LEU A 439 6.48 15.36 30.44
N TYR A 440 7.04 16.49 30.90
CA TYR A 440 7.81 16.56 32.15
C TYR A 440 7.01 16.11 33.37
N ASN A 441 5.70 16.40 33.40
CA ASN A 441 4.84 16.09 34.54
C ASN A 441 4.19 14.70 34.48
N THR A 442 4.64 13.83 33.58
CA THR A 442 4.12 12.46 33.44
C THR A 442 4.97 11.44 34.21
N SER A 443 4.45 10.22 34.40
CA SER A 443 5.16 9.13 35.09
C SER A 443 5.77 8.10 34.12
N ILE A 444 6.05 8.50 32.88
CA ILE A 444 6.48 7.59 31.83
C ILE A 444 7.88 7.04 32.18
N GLU A 445 8.03 5.71 32.17
CA GLU A 445 9.28 5.01 32.46
C GLU A 445 10.02 4.63 31.16
N SER A 446 9.28 4.36 30.07
CA SER A 446 9.84 4.06 28.75
C SER A 446 9.21 4.96 27.69
N LEU A 447 10.04 5.73 27.00
CA LEU A 447 9.62 6.68 25.99
C LEU A 447 10.33 6.40 24.67
N HIS A 448 9.57 6.19 23.60
CA HIS A 448 10.10 6.13 22.23
C HIS A 448 9.59 7.33 21.44
N LEU A 449 10.47 8.24 21.07
CA LEU A 449 10.15 9.38 20.22
C LEU A 449 10.60 9.14 18.79
N VAL A 450 9.70 9.39 17.84
CA VAL A 450 9.93 9.29 16.41
C VAL A 450 9.58 10.61 15.76
N SER A 451 10.60 11.32 15.28
CA SER A 451 10.40 12.49 14.43
C SER A 451 10.26 12.05 12.97
N LEU A 452 9.19 12.44 12.30
CA LEU A 452 8.97 12.15 10.88
C LEU A 452 9.75 13.10 9.96
N THR A 453 10.31 14.19 10.52
CA THR A 453 11.23 15.09 9.83
C THR A 453 12.58 15.14 10.56
N ASN A 454 13.65 15.56 9.87
CA ASN A 454 15.01 15.56 10.44
C ASN A 454 15.31 16.79 11.35
N GLN A 455 14.30 17.56 11.79
CA GLN A 455 14.51 18.85 12.46
C GLN A 455 13.74 19.00 13.78
N SER A 456 13.92 18.08 14.73
CA SER A 456 13.37 18.23 16.09
C SER A 456 14.48 18.51 17.11
N THR A 457 14.52 19.71 17.70
CA THR A 457 15.49 20.12 18.74
C THR A 457 14.88 20.13 20.14
N LEU A 458 15.18 19.14 20.98
CA LEU A 458 14.61 19.07 22.33
C LEU A 458 15.20 20.11 23.30
N TYR A 459 14.36 20.61 24.21
CA TYR A 459 14.73 21.57 25.27
C TYR A 459 15.02 20.89 26.62
N PRO A 460 15.73 21.54 27.56
CA PRO A 460 15.83 21.05 28.93
C PRO A 460 14.43 20.84 29.53
N LYS A 461 14.24 19.78 30.33
CA LYS A 461 12.91 19.36 30.85
C LYS A 461 11.91 18.88 29.79
N SER A 462 12.35 18.48 28.59
CA SER A 462 11.46 17.87 27.58
C SER A 462 10.94 16.48 27.96
N PHE A 463 11.54 15.82 28.95
CA PHE A 463 11.22 14.45 29.31
C PHE A 463 10.76 14.33 30.76
N PRO A 464 9.90 13.33 31.06
CA PRO A 464 9.51 13.03 32.43
C PRO A 464 10.73 12.62 33.27
N PRO A 465 10.90 13.15 34.50
CA PRO A 465 11.96 12.78 35.42
C PRO A 465 11.99 11.30 35.81
N THR A 466 10.95 10.53 35.47
CA THR A 466 10.85 9.08 35.73
C THR A 466 11.38 8.22 34.59
N THR A 467 11.76 8.82 33.46
CA THR A 467 12.16 8.08 32.25
C THR A 467 13.44 7.29 32.51
N LYS A 468 13.36 5.97 32.36
CA LYS A 468 14.49 5.02 32.49
C LYS A 468 15.01 4.58 31.13
N TYR A 469 14.11 4.40 30.17
CA TYR A 469 14.42 3.89 28.83
C TYR A 469 13.99 4.91 27.79
N LEU A 470 14.96 5.48 27.07
CA LEU A 470 14.70 6.48 26.05
C LEU A 470 15.17 5.96 24.68
N THR A 471 14.26 5.93 23.71
CA THR A 471 14.58 5.64 22.31
C THR A 471 14.24 6.85 21.46
N LEU A 472 15.20 7.31 20.65
CA LEU A 472 15.08 8.47 19.78
C LEU A 472 15.30 8.05 18.34
N THR A 473 14.37 8.43 17.46
CA THR A 473 14.45 8.18 16.02
C THR A 473 14.28 9.51 15.29
N ASN A 474 15.33 9.94 14.59
CA ASN A 474 15.44 11.23 13.91
C ASN A 474 15.23 12.45 14.81
N VAL A 475 15.56 12.30 16.10
CA VAL A 475 15.51 13.39 17.10
C VAL A 475 16.93 13.68 17.54
N ASP A 476 17.29 14.95 17.53
CA ASP A 476 18.63 15.39 17.90
C ASP A 476 18.68 15.88 19.36
N ILE A 477 19.78 15.56 20.04
CA ILE A 477 20.04 16.03 21.41
C ILE A 477 21.17 17.06 21.35
N GLN A 478 20.83 18.30 21.71
CA GLN A 478 21.74 19.45 21.65
C GLN A 478 22.38 19.78 23.02
N SER A 479 21.99 19.09 24.09
CA SER A 479 22.55 19.32 25.43
C SER A 479 22.34 18.11 26.35
N ALA A 480 23.29 17.88 27.26
CA ALA A 480 23.17 16.88 28.33
C ALA A 480 21.95 17.11 29.23
N SER A 481 21.59 18.38 29.43
CA SER A 481 20.48 18.80 30.29
C SER A 481 19.09 18.34 29.81
N VAL A 482 19.02 17.81 28.58
CA VAL A 482 17.80 17.23 28.04
C VAL A 482 17.58 15.84 28.62
N ILE A 483 18.63 15.01 28.80
CA ILE A 483 18.49 13.61 29.22
C ILE A 483 18.15 13.55 30.73
N PRO A 484 17.12 12.79 31.15
CA PRO A 484 16.76 12.70 32.56
C PRO A 484 17.83 11.96 33.37
N ASP A 485 18.06 12.40 34.61
CA ASP A 485 19.04 11.77 35.51
C ASP A 485 18.73 10.29 35.80
N THR A 486 17.45 9.90 35.72
CA THR A 486 16.98 8.51 35.90
C THR A 486 17.19 7.63 34.67
N CYS A 487 17.60 8.20 33.54
CA CYS A 487 17.80 7.44 32.31
C CYS A 487 18.94 6.45 32.52
N VAL A 488 18.68 5.17 32.27
CA VAL A 488 19.68 4.09 32.35
C VAL A 488 20.04 3.54 30.98
N TYR A 489 19.15 3.72 30.00
CA TYR A 489 19.35 3.23 28.64
C TYR A 489 18.87 4.25 27.62
N LEU A 490 19.76 4.64 26.71
CA LEU A 490 19.50 5.55 25.61
C LEU A 490 19.83 4.89 24.28
N LYS A 491 18.86 4.82 23.38
CA LYS A 491 19.03 4.34 22.01
C LYS A 491 18.72 5.47 21.05
N SER A 492 19.61 5.75 20.09
CA SER A 492 19.39 6.81 19.10
C SER A 492 19.68 6.32 17.68
N SER A 493 18.88 6.76 16.71
CA SER A 493 19.21 6.57 15.28
C SER A 493 20.27 7.56 14.79
N GLN A 494 20.47 8.68 15.49
CA GLN A 494 21.49 9.67 15.20
C GLN A 494 22.62 9.60 16.23
N LYS A 495 23.85 9.83 15.79
CA LYS A 495 25.01 9.85 16.68
C LYS A 495 24.95 11.10 17.56
N ILE A 496 24.73 10.90 18.86
CA ILE A 496 24.74 11.96 19.87
C ILE A 496 26.18 12.25 20.29
N ASP A 497 26.51 13.53 20.53
CA ASP A 497 27.80 13.94 21.09
C ASP A 497 28.02 13.24 22.44
N PRO A 498 29.12 12.48 22.63
CA PRO A 498 29.41 11.79 23.89
C PRO A 498 29.45 12.71 25.11
N THR A 499 29.79 13.99 24.94
CA THR A 499 29.79 14.99 26.04
C THR A 499 28.39 15.27 26.57
N PHE A 500 27.35 15.00 25.78
CA PHE A 500 25.96 15.16 26.19
C PHE A 500 25.40 13.93 26.91
N ILE A 501 26.10 12.80 26.92
CA ILE A 501 25.60 11.55 27.48
C ILE A 501 26.13 11.38 28.90
N PRO A 502 25.28 11.33 29.94
CA PRO A 502 25.72 11.06 31.29
C PRO A 502 26.45 9.71 31.39
N LYS A 503 27.53 9.64 32.17
CA LYS A 503 28.38 8.44 32.31
C LYS A 503 27.63 7.20 32.81
N SER A 504 26.51 7.38 33.51
CA SER A 504 25.66 6.32 34.04
C SER A 504 24.74 5.69 32.99
N VAL A 505 24.61 6.29 31.80
CA VAL A 505 23.67 5.85 30.76
C VAL A 505 24.33 4.84 29.83
N ASN A 506 23.70 3.69 29.65
CA ASN A 506 24.09 2.75 28.60
C ASN A 506 23.55 3.26 27.26
N TYR A 507 24.45 3.76 26.41
CA TYR A 507 24.12 4.35 25.11
C TYR A 507 24.39 3.41 23.94
N ARG A 508 23.43 3.31 23.02
CA ARG A 508 23.58 2.59 21.74
C ARG A 508 23.16 3.46 20.55
N SER A 509 24.09 3.72 19.64
CA SER A 509 23.80 4.23 18.29
C SER A 509 23.32 3.08 17.39
N ILE A 510 22.29 3.33 16.59
CA ILE A 510 21.81 2.40 15.54
C ILE A 510 22.46 2.72 14.18
N GLY A 511 22.88 3.97 14.00
CA GLY A 511 23.61 4.44 12.82
C GLY A 511 25.12 4.38 12.98
#